data_AF-A0A5C4PF61-F1
#
_entry.id   AF-A0A5C4PF61-F1
#
_cell.length_a   1.000
_cell.length_b   1.000
_cell.length_c   1.000
_cell.angle_alpha   90.00
_cell.angle_beta   90.00
_cell.angle_gamma   90.00
#
_symmetry.space_group_name_H-M   'P 1'
#
loop_
_entity.id
_entity.type
_entity.pdbx_description
1 polymer ?
#
loop_
_entity_poly.entity_id
_entity_poly.type
_entity_poly.pdbx_seq_one_letter_code
_entity_poly.pdbx_strand_id
1 'polypeptide(L)'
;MNAEHTAPGYKQIADEAVFQLDCASEFADWMFALMTAIRDDHKHGGGQNAPGLASLGIYLAESHQPDAHRILELLNSHLAAAGGAA
;
A
#
# COMPACT_ATOMS: atom_id res chain seq x y z
N MET A 1 -10.33 17.82 29.89
CA MET A 1 -8.89 17.67 29.64
C MET A 1 -8.72 17.66 28.14
N ASN A 2 -8.21 18.76 27.58
CA ASN A 2 -7.96 18.87 26.14
C ASN A 2 -6.63 18.15 25.87
N ALA A 3 -6.67 17.01 25.18
CA ALA A 3 -5.45 16.39 24.70
C ALA A 3 -4.89 17.29 23.61
N GLU A 4 -3.86 18.07 23.91
CA GLU A 4 -3.06 18.72 22.89
C GLU A 4 -2.49 17.61 22.00
N HIS A 5 -3.02 17.50 20.79
CA HIS A 5 -2.48 16.62 19.75
C HIS A 5 -1.12 17.20 19.36
N THR A 6 -0.07 16.78 20.05
CA THR A 6 1.29 17.15 19.70
C THR A 6 1.60 16.50 18.36
N ALA A 7 1.96 17.30 17.35
CA ALA A 7 2.34 16.77 16.04
C ALA A 7 3.43 15.69 16.21
N PRO A 8 3.36 14.56 15.48
CA PRO A 8 4.38 13.52 15.59
C PRO A 8 5.74 14.09 15.24
N GLY A 9 6.76 13.73 16.03
CA GLY A 9 8.13 14.20 15.78
C GLY A 9 8.69 13.61 14.49
N TYR A 10 9.69 14.27 13.88
CA TYR A 10 10.29 13.85 12.61
C TYR A 10 10.73 12.37 12.56
N LYS A 11 11.20 11.83 13.70
CA LYS A 11 11.54 10.40 13.80
C LYS A 11 10.32 9.50 13.56
N GLN A 12 9.19 9.81 14.18
CA GLN A 12 7.96 9.01 14.02
C GLN A 12 7.43 9.08 12.59
N ILE A 13 7.52 10.26 11.96
CA ILE A 13 7.14 10.43 10.55
C ILE A 13 8.05 9.59 9.63
N ALA A 14 9.36 9.59 9.90
CA ALA A 14 10.31 8.78 9.14
C ALA A 14 10.10 7.27 9.36
N ASP A 15 9.86 6.84 10.60
CA ASP A 15 9.57 5.43 10.92
C ASP A 15 8.30 4.96 10.20
N GLU A 16 7.25 5.79 10.16
CA GLU A 16 6.01 5.48 9.44
C GLU A 16 6.26 5.41 7.92
N ALA A 17 7.05 6.33 7.33
CA ALA A 17 7.37 6.27 5.91
C ALA A 17 8.14 4.99 5.53
N VAL A 18 9.03 4.50 6.40
CA VAL A 18 9.73 3.22 6.23
C VAL A 18 8.75 2.05 6.30
N PHE A 19 7.86 2.06 7.29
CA PHE A 19 6.82 1.02 7.41
C PHE A 19 5.93 0.95 6.17
N GLN A 20 5.54 2.09 5.59
CA GLN A 20 4.74 2.11 4.36
C GLN A 20 5.50 1.56 3.15
N LEU A 21 6.82 1.71 3.09
CA LEU A 21 7.64 1.10 2.05
C LEU A 21 7.66 -0.43 2.18
N ASP A 22 7.71 -0.95 3.41
CA ASP A 22 7.63 -2.39 3.68
C ASP A 22 6.27 -2.95 3.25
N CYS A 23 5.16 -2.26 3.59
CA CYS A 23 3.82 -2.62 3.13
C CYS A 23 3.70 -2.60 1.59
N ALA A 24 4.26 -1.58 0.93
CA ALA A 24 4.26 -1.50 -0.52
C ALA A 24 5.06 -2.65 -1.17
N SER A 25 6.16 -3.07 -0.54
CA SER A 25 6.96 -4.21 -1.00
C SER A 25 6.19 -5.53 -0.85
N GLU A 26 5.54 -5.74 0.30
CA GLU A 26 4.69 -6.93 0.53
C GLU A 26 3.53 -6.98 -0.48
N PHE A 27 2.87 -5.86 -0.74
CA PHE A 27 1.81 -5.78 -1.74
C PHE A 27 2.34 -6.13 -3.15
N ALA A 28 3.53 -5.65 -3.51
CA ALA A 28 4.15 -5.98 -4.79
C ALA A 28 4.45 -7.49 -4.91
N ASP A 29 4.89 -8.14 -3.84
CA ASP A 29 5.12 -9.58 -3.79
C ASP A 29 3.82 -10.37 -3.99
N TRP A 30 2.71 -9.94 -3.39
CA TRP A 30 1.40 -10.57 -3.62
C TRP A 30 0.95 -10.43 -5.07
N MET A 31 1.11 -9.24 -5.67
CA MET A 31 0.78 -9.03 -7.08
C MET A 31 1.64 -9.88 -8.00
N PHE A 32 2.93 -10.03 -7.70
CA PHE A 32 3.83 -10.90 -8.45
C PHE A 32 3.45 -12.38 -8.33
N ALA A 33 3.11 -12.84 -7.13
CA ALA A 33 2.63 -14.20 -6.90
C ALA A 33 1.34 -14.48 -7.67
N LEU A 34 0.40 -13.52 -7.71
CA LEU A 34 -0.84 -13.63 -8.47
C LEU A 34 -0.57 -13.72 -9.99
N MET A 35 0.31 -12.88 -10.53
CA MET A 35 0.70 -12.96 -11.94
C MET A 35 1.37 -14.30 -12.28
N THR A 36 2.15 -14.84 -11.36
CA THR A 36 2.74 -16.18 -11.48
C THR A 36 1.65 -17.25 -11.50
N ALA A 37 0.65 -17.15 -10.63
CA ALA A 37 -0.49 -18.07 -10.60
C ALA A 37 -1.32 -18.01 -11.91
N ILE A 38 -1.56 -16.81 -12.46
CA ILE A 38 -2.23 -16.65 -13.76
C ILE A 38 -1.44 -17.32 -14.89
N ARG A 39 -0.12 -17.08 -14.94
CA ARG A 39 0.76 -17.71 -15.93
C ARG A 39 0.73 -19.23 -15.82
N ASP A 40 0.81 -19.75 -14.60
CA ASP A 40 0.87 -21.19 -14.37
C ASP A 40 -0.49 -21.85 -14.63
N ASP A 41 -1.61 -21.18 -14.34
CA ASP A 41 -2.96 -21.60 -14.74
C ASP A 41 -3.10 -21.66 -16.26
N HIS A 42 -2.54 -20.69 -16.98
CA HIS A 42 -2.51 -20.75 -18.45
C HIS A 42 -1.68 -21.93 -18.96
N LYS A 43 -0.52 -22.18 -18.35
CA LYS A 43 0.41 -23.25 -18.76
C LYS A 43 -0.11 -24.65 -18.43
N HIS A 44 -0.83 -24.82 -17.33
CA HIS A 44 -1.17 -26.15 -16.79
C HIS A 44 -2.68 -26.41 -16.68
N GLY A 45 -3.49 -25.37 -16.47
CA GLY A 45 -4.95 -25.46 -16.29
C GLY A 45 -5.76 -25.02 -17.52
N GLY A 46 -5.09 -24.61 -18.60
CA GLY A 46 -5.74 -24.08 -19.81
C GLY A 46 -6.34 -22.68 -19.62
N GLY A 47 -5.93 -21.95 -18.59
CA GLY A 47 -6.37 -20.57 -18.35
C GLY A 47 -7.79 -20.43 -17.80
N GLN A 48 -8.37 -21.51 -17.26
CA GLN A 48 -9.76 -21.50 -16.77
C GLN A 48 -9.96 -20.57 -15.57
N ASN A 49 -8.94 -20.40 -14.73
CA ASN A 49 -9.01 -19.56 -13.54
C ASN A 49 -8.43 -18.16 -13.78
N ALA A 50 -7.69 -17.96 -14.87
CA ALA A 50 -7.06 -16.68 -15.21
C ALA A 50 -8.01 -15.46 -15.13
N PRO A 51 -9.28 -15.51 -15.58
CA PRO A 51 -10.19 -14.37 -15.43
C PRO A 51 -10.49 -14.02 -13.96
N GLY A 52 -10.75 -15.04 -13.13
CA GLY A 52 -11.04 -14.84 -11.71
C GLY A 52 -9.82 -14.34 -10.93
N LEU A 53 -8.64 -14.86 -11.25
CA LEU A 53 -7.37 -14.40 -10.69
C LEU A 53 -7.08 -12.95 -11.11
N ALA A 54 -7.34 -12.57 -12.36
CA ALA A 54 -7.19 -11.19 -12.81
C ALA A 54 -8.15 -10.24 -12.08
N SER A 55 -9.42 -10.64 -11.91
CA SER A 55 -10.39 -9.87 -11.12
C SER A 55 -9.96 -9.71 -9.66
N LEU A 56 -9.38 -10.74 -9.05
CA LEU A 56 -8.80 -10.65 -7.71
C LEU A 56 -7.67 -9.61 -7.65
N GLY A 57 -6.80 -9.57 -8.65
CA GLY A 57 -5.73 -8.58 -8.73
C GLY A 57 -6.23 -7.15 -8.83
N ILE A 58 -7.29 -6.93 -9.63
CA ILE A 58 -7.96 -5.62 -9.71
C ILE A 58 -8.54 -5.24 -8.36
N TYR A 59 -9.28 -6.15 -7.72
CA TYR A 59 -9.88 -5.90 -6.40
C TYR A 59 -8.84 -5.54 -5.34
N LEU A 60 -7.72 -6.26 -5.29
CA LEU A 60 -6.63 -5.97 -4.36
C LEU A 60 -6.00 -4.60 -4.61
N ALA A 61 -5.76 -4.25 -5.87
CA ALA A 61 -5.23 -2.93 -6.24
C ALA A 61 -6.20 -1.79 -5.90
N GLU A 62 -7.49 -1.95 -6.24
CA GLU A 62 -8.53 -0.98 -5.92
C GLU A 62 -8.74 -0.80 -4.41
N SER A 63 -8.48 -1.84 -3.62
CA SER A 63 -8.56 -1.77 -2.16
C SER A 63 -7.33 -1.08 -1.56
N HIS A 64 -6.13 -1.40 -2.04
CA HIS A 64 -4.87 -0.92 -1.46
C HIS A 64 -4.49 0.51 -1.90
N GLN A 65 -4.75 0.86 -3.17
CA GLN A 65 -4.33 2.14 -3.74
C GLN A 65 -4.91 3.37 -3.02
N PRO A 66 -6.22 3.42 -2.66
CA PRO A 66 -6.76 4.54 -1.90
C PRO A 66 -6.12 4.70 -0.52
N ASP A 67 -5.83 3.59 0.17
CA ASP A 67 -5.19 3.63 1.47
C ASP A 67 -3.75 4.14 1.38
N ALA A 68 -2.97 3.66 0.40
CA ALA A 68 -1.63 4.17 0.15
C ALA A 68 -1.63 5.69 -0.10
N HIS A 69 -2.59 6.20 -0.90
CA HIS A 69 -2.70 7.64 -1.15
C HIS A 69 -3.03 8.43 0.12
N ARG A 70 -4.03 7.96 0.88
CA ARG A 70 -4.43 8.57 2.16
C ARG A 70 -3.28 8.65 3.16
N ILE A 71 -2.44 7.62 3.21
CA ILE A 71 -1.29 7.60 4.13
C ILE A 71 -0.21 8.59 3.69
N LEU A 72 0.05 8.73 2.39
CA LEU A 72 0.97 9.76 1.89
C LEU A 72 0.49 11.17 2.22
N GLU A 73 -0.81 11.45 2.07
CA GLU A 73 -1.42 12.73 2.47
C GLU A 73 -1.29 12.98 3.97
N LEU A 74 -1.48 11.94 4.79
CA LEU A 74 -1.31 12.02 6.24
C LEU A 74 0.14 12.33 6.62
N LEU A 75 1.11 11.64 6.02
CA LEU A 75 2.54 11.88 6.24
C LEU A 75 2.92 13.31 5.85
N ASN A 76 2.43 13.80 4.72
CA ASN A 76 2.66 15.18 4.29
C ASN A 76 2.06 16.20 5.29
N SER A 77 0.85 15.92 5.78
CA SER A 77 0.19 16.76 6.79
C SER A 77 0.97 16.78 8.11
N HIS A 78 1.52 15.63 8.54
CA HIS A 78 2.38 15.53 9.71
C HIS A 78 3.69 16.30 9.54
N LEU A 79 4.32 16.23 8.36
CA LEU A 79 5.52 17.01 8.03
C LEU A 79 5.25 18.52 8.09
N ALA A 80 4.13 18.97 7.51
CA ALA A 80 3.71 20.37 7.55
C ALA A 80 3.47 20.84 9.00
N ALA A 81 2.79 20.02 9.81
CA ALA A 81 2.52 20.32 11.21
C ALA A 81 3.79 20.34 12.09
N ALA A 82 4.81 19.53 11.75
CA ALA A 82 6.10 19.49 12.44
C ALA A 82 7.01 20.70 12.12
N GLY A 83 6.60 21.60 11.21
CA GLY A 83 7.37 22.78 10.80
C GLY A 83 8.17 22.59 9.52
N GLY A 84 7.93 21.52 8.76
CA GLY A 84 8.39 21.44 7.37
C GLY A 84 7.55 22.39 6.51
N ALA A 85 8.20 23.33 5.80
CA ALA A 85 7.49 24.16 4.84
C ALA A 85 6.76 23.28 3.81
N ALA A 86 5.46 23.53 3.61
CA ALA A 86 4.65 22.94 2.56
C ALA A 86 5.13 23.35 1.16
#